data_AF-A0A8S3HE69-F1
#
_entry.id   AF-A0A8S3HE69-F1
#
_cell.length_a   1.000
_cell.length_b   1.000
_cell.length_c   1.000
_cell.angle_alpha   90.00
_cell.angle_beta   90.00
_cell.angle_gamma   90.00
#
_symmetry.space_group_name_H-M   'P 1'
#
loop_
_entity.id
_entity.type
_entity.pdbx_description
1 polymer ?
#
loop_
_entity_poly.entity_id
_entity_poly.type
_entity_poly.pdbx_seq_one_letter_code
_entity_poly.pdbx_strand_id
1 'polypeptide(L)'
;TFISFHIIVQLNLKNHFVLKNIAPGSEDFKVEQIHFHWGHANNDNNGSEHLLEGQAYPLEMHMVTYSSWYSNIRDAMTNTRGLAVVGVFFEVKFI
;
A
#
# COMPACT_ATOMS: atom_id res chain seq x y z
N THR A 1 -16.84 -11.60 14.16
CA THR A 1 -16.40 -11.43 12.76
C THR A 1 -16.82 -10.06 12.31
N PHE A 2 -15.93 -9.08 12.37
CA PHE A 2 -16.24 -7.72 11.90
C PHE A 2 -16.11 -7.71 10.37
N ILE A 3 -17.24 -7.66 9.68
CA ILE A 3 -17.27 -7.39 8.25
C ILE A 3 -17.10 -5.88 8.13
N SER A 4 -15.85 -5.42 8.01
CA SER A 4 -15.59 -4.06 7.56
C SER A 4 -15.86 -4.04 6.06
N PHE A 5 -16.70 -3.10 5.62
CA PHE A 5 -16.91 -2.80 4.21
C PHE A 5 -15.65 -2.13 3.64
N HIS A 6 -14.54 -2.87 3.54
CA HIS A 6 -13.36 -2.42 2.82
C HIS A 6 -13.70 -2.48 1.34
N ILE A 7 -13.88 -1.31 0.73
CA ILE A 7 -13.92 -1.22 -0.72
C ILE A 7 -12.48 -1.00 -1.17
N ILE A 8 -12.03 -1.85 -2.08
CA ILE A 8 -10.68 -1.82 -2.62
C ILE A 8 -10.76 -1.59 -4.13
N VAL A 9 -10.04 -0.56 -4.60
CA VAL A 9 -9.72 -0.38 -6.01
C VAL A 9 -8.24 -0.69 -6.18
N GLN A 10 -7.93 -1.56 -7.14
CA GLN A 10 -6.56 -1.99 -7.43
C GLN A 10 -6.19 -1.67 -8.89
N LEU A 11 -5.01 -1.10 -9.07
CA LEU A 11 -4.36 -0.85 -10.35
C LEU A 11 -3.12 -1.75 -10.47
N ASN A 12 -3.10 -2.63 -11.47
CA ASN A 12 -1.94 -3.49 -11.73
C ASN A 12 -0.98 -2.78 -12.68
N LEU A 13 0.26 -2.54 -12.24
CA LEU A 13 1.23 -1.68 -12.94
C LEU A 13 2.36 -2.44 -13.63
N LYS A 14 2.36 -3.79 -13.53
CA LYS A 14 3.23 -4.74 -14.25
C LYS A 14 4.67 -4.21 -14.47
N ASN A 15 5.49 -4.17 -13.41
CA ASN A 15 6.96 -4.04 -13.48
C ASN A 15 7.54 -2.85 -14.27
N HIS A 16 6.74 -1.87 -14.69
CA HIS A 16 7.22 -0.72 -15.44
C HIS A 16 7.78 0.37 -14.52
N PHE A 17 7.42 0.33 -13.24
CA PHE A 17 7.85 1.30 -12.24
C PHE A 17 8.77 0.63 -11.22
N VAL A 18 9.82 1.34 -10.83
CA VAL A 18 10.82 0.87 -9.87
C VAL A 18 11.02 1.94 -8.80
N LEU A 19 10.89 1.55 -7.53
CA LEU A 19 11.27 2.36 -6.39
C LEU A 19 12.75 2.12 -6.08
N LYS A 20 13.49 3.22 -5.91
CA LYS A 20 14.91 3.20 -5.54
C LYS A 20 15.08 3.86 -4.19
N ASN A 21 16.09 3.43 -3.44
CA ASN A 21 16.47 4.04 -2.16
C ASN A 21 15.31 4.07 -1.14
N ILE A 22 14.49 3.02 -1.08
CA ILE A 22 13.38 2.95 -0.11
C ILE A 22 13.89 2.88 1.34
N ALA A 23 15.12 2.38 1.53
CA ALA A 23 15.86 2.46 2.77
C ALA A 23 17.37 2.55 2.49
N PRO A 24 18.19 3.05 3.44
CA PRO A 24 19.64 3.05 3.28
C PRO A 24 20.18 1.64 3.01
N GLY A 25 20.85 1.46 1.87
CA GLY A 25 21.40 0.17 1.47
C GLY A 25 20.37 -0.85 0.93
N SER A 26 19.11 -0.46 0.72
CA SER A 26 18.12 -1.31 0.07
C SER A 26 18.39 -1.42 -1.42
N GLU A 27 18.10 -2.59 -1.98
CA GLU A 27 18.01 -2.81 -3.41
C GLU A 27 16.81 -2.07 -4.05
N ASP A 28 16.75 -2.10 -5.38
CA ASP A 28 15.62 -1.58 -6.15
C ASP A 28 14.40 -2.50 -5.98
N PHE A 29 13.20 -1.93 -5.90
CA PHE A 29 11.93 -2.65 -5.77
C PHE A 29 11.02 -2.37 -6.97
N LYS A 30 10.49 -3.41 -7.62
CA LYS A 30 9.55 -3.31 -8.74
C LYS A 30 8.14 -3.14 -8.20
N VAL A 31 7.37 -2.21 -8.77
CA VAL A 31 5.96 -1.98 -8.40
C VAL A 31 5.08 -3.02 -9.09
N GLU A 32 4.35 -3.79 -8.31
CA GLU A 32 3.39 -4.77 -8.82
C GLU A 32 2.01 -4.12 -9.00
N GLN A 33 1.52 -3.48 -7.95
CA GLN A 33 0.18 -2.92 -7.91
C GLN A 33 0.06 -1.77 -6.91
N ILE A 34 -0.95 -0.94 -7.11
CA ILE A 34 -1.41 0.05 -6.14
C ILE A 34 -2.85 -0.29 -5.80
N HIS A 35 -3.22 -0.27 -4.52
CA HIS A 35 -4.61 -0.33 -4.12
C HIS A 35 -4.92 0.64 -3.00
N PHE A 36 -6.21 0.92 -2.82
CA PHE A 36 -6.72 1.90 -1.86
C PHE A 36 -7.69 1.21 -0.92
N HIS A 37 -7.61 1.58 0.35
CA HIS A 37 -8.56 1.25 1.40
C HIS A 37 -9.29 2.53 1.80
N TRP A 38 -10.60 2.48 1.84
CA TRP A 38 -11.43 3.59 2.34
C TRP A 38 -12.65 3.06 3.07
N GLY A 39 -13.20 3.91 3.95
CA GLY A 39 -14.34 3.58 4.78
C GLY A 39 -15.66 4.04 4.17
N HIS A 40 -16.72 3.94 4.97
CA HIS A 40 -18.03 4.41 4.55
C HIS A 40 -18.04 5.94 4.33
N ALA A 41 -18.74 6.40 3.30
CA ALA A 41 -18.96 7.83 3.06
C ALA A 41 -19.56 8.49 4.33
N ASN A 42 -19.05 9.68 4.68
CA ASN A 42 -19.42 10.50 5.85
C ASN A 42 -18.84 10.05 7.21
N ASN A 43 -17.79 9.24 7.23
CA ASN A 43 -17.00 9.00 8.44
C ASN A 43 -15.50 9.11 8.14
N ASP A 44 -14.96 10.30 8.33
CA ASP A 44 -13.55 10.61 8.04
C ASP A 44 -12.56 9.93 9.01
N ASN A 45 -13.06 9.38 10.14
CA ASN A 45 -12.27 8.56 11.07
C ASN A 45 -12.39 7.06 10.75
N ASN A 46 -12.69 6.70 9.51
CA ASN A 46 -12.82 5.33 9.07
C ASN A 46 -12.32 5.19 7.63
N GLY A 47 -11.32 4.34 7.41
CA GLY A 47 -10.90 3.97 6.06
C GLY A 47 -9.49 3.41 5.96
N SER A 48 -8.53 4.06 6.61
CA SER A 48 -7.19 3.51 6.72
C SER A 48 -7.18 2.24 7.56
N GLU A 49 -6.31 1.30 7.19
CA GLU A 49 -6.09 0.08 7.96
C GLU A 49 -5.18 0.38 9.16
N HIS A 50 -4.17 1.23 8.95
CA HIS A 50 -3.28 1.71 9.99
C HIS A 50 -3.82 2.96 10.69
N LEU A 51 -3.36 3.16 11.93
CA LEU A 51 -3.63 4.35 12.73
C LEU A 51 -2.33 5.14 12.89
N LEU A 52 -2.38 6.46 12.72
CA LEU A 52 -1.29 7.35 13.15
C LEU A 52 -1.70 8.01 14.46
N GLU A 53 -0.90 7.82 15.51
CA GLU A 53 -1.19 8.37 16.85
C GLU A 53 -2.60 8.01 17.37
N GLY A 54 -3.08 6.82 17.02
CA GLY A 54 -4.41 6.33 17.41
C GLY A 54 -5.56 6.86 16.55
N GLN A 55 -5.28 7.65 15.51
CA GLN A 55 -6.29 8.11 14.55
C GLN A 55 -6.25 7.40 13.20
N ALA A 56 -7.44 7.09 12.71
CA ALA A 56 -7.66 6.60 11.36
C ALA A 56 -7.81 7.77 10.38
N TYR A 57 -7.42 7.53 9.13
CA TYR A 57 -7.58 8.46 8.03
C TYR A 57 -8.72 8.01 7.10
N PRO A 58 -9.32 8.94 6.34
CA PRO A 58 -10.38 8.61 5.39
C PRO A 58 -9.98 7.58 4.33
N LEU A 59 -8.70 7.57 3.93
CA LEU A 59 -8.17 6.68 2.91
C LEU A 59 -6.69 6.35 3.16
N GLU A 60 -6.31 5.11 2.89
CA GLU A 60 -4.93 4.64 2.84
C GLU A 60 -4.63 3.96 1.51
N MET A 61 -3.55 4.37 0.84
CA MET A 61 -3.05 3.73 -0.36
C MET A 61 -1.87 2.82 -0.03
N HIS A 62 -1.89 1.61 -0.58
CA HIS A 62 -0.78 0.67 -0.56
C HIS A 62 -0.18 0.55 -1.94
N MET A 63 1.10 0.91 -2.08
CA MET A 63 1.91 0.55 -3.23
C MET A 63 2.69 -0.71 -2.91
N VAL A 64 2.28 -1.83 -3.48
CA VAL A 64 2.90 -3.14 -3.25
C VAL A 64 4.05 -3.32 -4.23
N THR A 65 5.22 -3.59 -3.66
CA THR A 65 6.46 -3.76 -4.41
C THR A 65 7.19 -5.03 -3.99
N TYR A 66 8.06 -5.52 -4.87
CA TYR A 66 8.91 -6.66 -4.58
C TYR A 66 10.35 -6.43 -5.01
N SER A 67 11.27 -7.06 -4.31
CA SER A 67 12.71 -6.91 -4.51
C SER A 67 13.10 -7.31 -5.94
N SER A 68 13.90 -6.46 -6.59
CA SER A 68 14.34 -6.66 -7.98
C SER A 68 15.17 -7.92 -8.20
N TRP A 69 15.66 -8.55 -7.12
CA TRP A 69 16.34 -9.85 -7.15
C TRP A 69 15.45 -10.99 -7.61
N TYR A 70 14.13 -10.82 -7.54
CA TYR A 70 13.16 -11.80 -7.98
C TYR A 70 12.59 -11.44 -9.35
N SER A 71 12.23 -12.48 -10.11
CA SER A 71 11.64 -12.36 -11.44
C SER A 71 10.17 -11.91 -11.40
N ASN A 72 9.47 -12.26 -10.32
CA ASN A 72 8.05 -11.95 -10.11
C ASN A 72 7.73 -11.88 -8.61
N ILE A 73 6.58 -11.28 -8.28
CA ILE A 73 6.13 -11.12 -6.89
C ILE A 73 5.88 -12.45 -6.18
N ARG A 74 5.44 -13.50 -6.90
CA ARG A 74 5.11 -14.80 -6.30
C ARG A 74 6.34 -15.45 -5.67
N ASP A 75 7.48 -15.38 -6.34
CA ASP A 75 8.75 -15.90 -5.82
C ASP A 75 9.22 -15.06 -4.62
N ALA A 76 9.14 -13.73 -4.76
CA ALA A 76 9.54 -12.79 -3.72
C ALA A 76 8.73 -12.95 -2.42
N MET A 77 7.41 -13.18 -2.51
CA MET A 77 6.51 -13.39 -1.36
C MET A 77 6.95 -14.51 -0.41
N THR A 78 7.74 -15.47 -0.88
CA THR A 78 8.21 -16.61 -0.08
C THR A 78 9.47 -16.30 0.74
N ASN A 79 10.00 -15.08 0.65
CA ASN A 79 11.28 -14.70 1.24
C ASN A 79 11.15 -13.53 2.20
N THR A 80 11.89 -13.61 3.30
CA THR A 80 12.04 -12.51 4.26
C THR A 80 12.77 -11.36 3.56
N ARG A 81 12.10 -10.20 3.39
CA ARG A 81 12.52 -9.04 2.58
C ARG A 81 12.22 -9.08 1.08
N GLY A 82 11.46 -10.08 0.61
CA GLY A 82 11.03 -10.09 -0.79
C GLY A 82 10.03 -8.99 -1.14
N LEU A 83 9.31 -8.43 -0.16
CA LEU A 83 8.30 -7.39 -0.36
C LEU A 83 8.61 -6.13 0.46
N ALA A 84 8.20 -5.00 -0.11
CA ALA A 84 8.05 -3.74 0.60
C ALA A 84 6.72 -3.09 0.18
N VAL A 85 5.99 -2.52 1.14
CA VAL A 85 4.74 -1.80 0.89
C VAL A 85 4.93 -0.36 1.34
N VAL A 86 4.67 0.58 0.44
CA VAL A 86 4.60 2.01 0.80
C VAL A 86 3.14 2.32 1.13
N GLY A 87 2.88 2.67 2.39
CA GLY A 87 1.59 3.16 2.86
C GLY A 87 1.53 4.69 2.79
N VAL A 88 0.43 5.23 2.26
CA VAL A 88 0.19 6.68 2.20
C VAL A 88 -1.19 6.99 2.74
N PHE A 89 -1.26 7.82 3.78
CA PHE A 89 -2.51 8.36 4.31
C PHE A 89 -2.96 9.56 3.49
N PHE A 90 -4.28 9.70 3.31
CA PHE A 90 -4.90 10.83 2.62
C PHE A 90 -5.88 11.53 3.56
N GLU A 91 -5.86 12.86 3.56
CA GLU A 91 -6.86 13.71 4.23
C GLU A 91 -7.78 14.36 3.20
N VAL A 92 -9.05 14.51 3.57
CA VAL A 92 -10.01 15.30 2.78
C VAL A 92 -9.99 16.73 3.29
N LYS A 93 -9.76 17.70 2.40
CA LYS A 93 -9.91 19.13 2.70
C LYS A 93 -10.98 19.72 1.80
N PHE A 94 -12.03 20.27 2.43
CA PHE A 94 -13.01 21.09 1.73
C PHE A 94 -12.45 22.51 1.60
N ILE A 95 -12.42 23.03 0.38
CA ILE A 95 -11.95 24.37 0.03
C ILE A 95 -13.16 25.28 -0.21
#